data_AF-A0A9P5PP39-F1
#
_entry.id   AF-A0A9P5PP39-F1
#
_cell.length_a   1.000
_cell.length_b   1.000
_cell.length_c   1.000
_cell.angle_alpha   90.00
_cell.angle_beta   90.00
_cell.angle_gamma   90.00
#
_symmetry.space_group_name_H-M   'P 1'
#
loop_
_entity.id
_entity.type
_entity.pdbx_description
1 polymer ?
#
loop_
_entity_poly.entity_id
_entity_poly.type
_entity_poly.pdbx_seq_one_letter_code
_entity_poly.pdbx_strand_id
1 'polypeptide(L)'
;PDIIQASLETQFHELIVKPCSQLSPEQLSILPRLIVIDGLDECVDIASQERLLSIIRQAKSADAQPPLPFEFLICSRPEPRIRNAFRHEQLQLILDCTELGDSFQSGVDIAKYLKDEFSMIQQGHGSAMAHVAQDWPGNHIIQQLVQRACGQFVYAATVLKYVGDYRALPTERLKIILNVTVPEYFDSPYPDLDLLYMLIL
;
A
#
# COMPACT_ATOMS: atom_id res chain seq x y z
N PRO A 1 -26.38 -7.57 25.67
CA PRO A 1 -25.49 -8.16 24.64
C PRO A 1 -24.04 -8.07 25.12
N ASP A 2 -23.22 -9.08 24.82
CA ASP A 2 -21.78 -9.02 25.06
C ASP A 2 -21.15 -7.88 24.22
N ILE A 3 -20.07 -7.26 24.70
CA ILE A 3 -19.41 -6.13 24.02
C ILE A 3 -18.96 -6.51 22.61
N ILE A 4 -18.56 -7.77 22.42
CA ILE A 4 -18.12 -8.33 21.13
C ILE A 4 -19.25 -8.33 20.08
N GLN A 5 -20.51 -8.41 20.53
CA GLN A 5 -21.69 -8.40 19.65
C GLN A 5 -22.34 -7.02 19.53
N ALA A 6 -21.79 -6.00 20.20
CA ALA A 6 -22.30 -4.64 20.13
C ALA A 6 -21.96 -3.98 18.79
N SER A 7 -22.58 -2.84 18.50
CA SER A 7 -22.24 -2.04 17.32
C SER A 7 -20.80 -1.53 17.40
N LEU A 8 -20.17 -1.25 16.25
CA LEU A 8 -18.80 -0.70 16.22
C LEU A 8 -18.68 0.61 16.99
N GLU A 9 -19.70 1.46 16.95
CA GLU A 9 -19.76 2.71 17.73
C GLU A 9 -19.73 2.41 19.23
N THR A 10 -20.50 1.41 19.67
CA THR A 10 -20.55 1.01 21.09
C THR A 10 -19.22 0.40 21.51
N GLN A 11 -18.63 -0.46 20.67
CA GLN A 11 -17.31 -1.04 20.93
C GLN A 11 -16.25 0.05 21.03
N PHE A 12 -16.18 0.96 20.07
CA PHE A 12 -15.23 2.07 20.07
C PHE A 12 -15.41 2.96 21.30
N HIS A 13 -16.66 3.28 21.65
CA HIS A 13 -16.94 4.08 22.83
C HIS A 13 -16.50 3.38 24.13
N GLU A 14 -16.96 2.16 24.37
CA GLU A 14 -16.72 1.45 25.63
C GLU A 14 -15.26 0.98 25.79
N LEU A 15 -14.56 0.71 24.70
CA LEU A 15 -13.21 0.14 24.72
C LEU A 15 -12.10 1.18 24.49
N ILE A 16 -12.41 2.33 23.89
CA ILE A 16 -11.42 3.37 23.57
C ILE A 16 -11.77 4.69 24.25
N VAL A 17 -12.92 5.29 23.93
CA VAL A 17 -13.28 6.64 24.42
C VAL A 17 -13.45 6.67 25.93
N LYS A 18 -14.27 5.75 26.48
CA LYS A 18 -14.60 5.70 27.89
C LYS A 18 -13.38 5.38 28.77
N PRO A 19 -12.52 4.40 28.46
CA PRO A 19 -11.28 4.21 29.22
C PRO A 19 -10.38 5.45 29.20
N CYS A 20 -10.20 6.10 28.04
CA CYS A 20 -9.44 7.35 27.96
C CYS A 20 -10.03 8.46 28.83
N SER A 21 -11.36 8.54 28.94
CA SER A 21 -12.02 9.56 29.77
C SER A 21 -11.80 9.40 31.28
N GLN A 22 -11.40 8.21 31.71
CA GLN A 22 -11.18 7.88 33.12
C GLN A 22 -9.72 8.05 33.55
N LEU A 23 -8.83 8.34 32.61
CA LEU A 23 -7.41 8.55 32.87
C LEU A 23 -7.15 10.00 33.31
N SER A 24 -6.19 10.17 34.23
CA SER A 24 -5.71 11.50 34.59
C SER A 24 -4.88 12.12 33.45
N PRO A 25 -4.71 13.45 33.42
CA PRO A 25 -3.86 14.12 32.43
C PRO A 25 -2.44 13.57 32.37
N GLU A 26 -1.86 13.20 33.53
CA GLU A 26 -0.53 12.59 33.62
C GLU A 26 -0.51 11.21 32.96
N GLN A 27 -1.55 10.40 33.18
CA GLN A 27 -1.69 9.10 32.53
C GLN A 27 -1.92 9.22 31.02
N LEU A 28 -2.67 10.23 30.57
CA LEU A 28 -2.86 10.49 29.14
C LEU A 28 -1.56 10.91 28.46
N SER A 29 -0.71 11.70 29.14
CA SER A 29 0.54 12.21 28.57
C SER A 29 1.59 11.13 28.26
N ILE A 30 1.51 9.98 28.92
CA ILE A 30 2.43 8.85 28.71
C ILE A 30 1.93 7.86 27.65
N LEU A 31 0.69 8.01 27.17
CA LEU A 31 0.14 7.10 26.18
C LEU A 31 0.73 7.34 24.79
N PRO A 32 0.94 6.29 23.98
CA PRO A 32 1.19 6.46 22.57
C PRO A 32 0.00 7.19 21.94
N ARG A 33 0.27 8.31 21.27
CA ARG A 33 -0.78 9.17 20.71
C ARG A 33 -1.16 8.81 19.28
N LEU A 34 -0.37 8.02 18.58
CA LEU A 34 -0.61 7.71 17.17
C LEU A 34 -1.33 6.36 17.00
N ILE A 35 -2.45 6.38 16.27
CA ILE A 35 -3.11 5.19 15.75
C ILE A 35 -2.91 5.18 14.23
N VAL A 36 -2.28 4.13 13.71
CA VAL A 36 -2.09 3.95 12.27
C VAL A 36 -3.15 2.98 11.76
N ILE A 37 -3.90 3.40 10.75
CA ILE A 37 -4.85 2.58 10.00
C ILE A 37 -4.28 2.43 8.60
N ASP A 38 -3.72 1.26 8.31
CA ASP A 38 -3.10 0.95 7.02
C ASP A 38 -4.05 0.12 6.16
N GLY A 39 -4.38 0.62 4.96
CA GLY A 39 -5.29 -0.04 4.01
C GLY A 39 -6.76 0.12 4.37
N LEU A 40 -7.24 1.34 4.63
CA LEU A 40 -8.68 1.59 4.87
C LEU A 40 -9.56 1.06 3.71
N ASP A 41 -9.08 1.16 2.48
CA ASP A 41 -9.74 0.68 1.27
C ASP A 41 -9.93 -0.84 1.22
N GLU A 42 -9.16 -1.61 1.99
CA GLU A 42 -9.24 -3.07 2.06
C GLU A 42 -10.33 -3.59 3.04
N CYS A 43 -11.14 -2.69 3.61
CA CYS A 43 -12.28 -3.09 4.44
C CYS A 43 -13.31 -3.92 3.63
N VAL A 44 -13.81 -4.99 4.25
CA VAL A 44 -14.68 -6.02 3.62
C VAL A 44 -15.94 -5.44 2.96
N ASP A 45 -16.48 -4.34 3.50
CA ASP A 45 -17.59 -3.62 2.87
C ASP A 45 -17.44 -2.09 2.92
N ILE A 46 -18.07 -1.44 1.93
CA ILE A 46 -18.05 0.01 1.72
C ILE A 46 -18.63 0.77 2.93
N ALA A 47 -19.68 0.22 3.56
CA ALA A 47 -20.31 0.85 4.70
C ALA A 47 -19.35 0.93 5.89
N SER A 48 -18.45 -0.05 6.05
CA SER A 48 -17.46 -0.10 7.11
C SER A 48 -16.41 1.00 7.00
N GLN A 49 -16.00 1.37 5.78
CA GLN A 49 -15.05 2.47 5.54
C GLN A 49 -15.62 3.82 6.01
N GLU A 50 -16.80 4.19 5.50
CA GLU A 50 -17.48 5.46 5.85
C GLU A 50 -17.86 5.50 7.33
N ARG A 51 -18.28 4.36 7.89
CA ARG A 51 -18.65 4.22 9.30
C ARG A 51 -17.45 4.44 10.22
N LEU A 52 -16.30 3.86 9.93
CA LEU A 52 -15.08 4.07 10.72
C LEU A 52 -14.66 5.53 10.72
N LEU A 53 -14.65 6.19 9.55
CA LEU A 53 -14.36 7.62 9.45
C LEU A 53 -15.37 8.47 10.23
N SER A 54 -16.65 8.09 10.22
CA SER A 54 -17.67 8.77 11.03
C SER A 54 -17.45 8.59 12.53
N ILE A 55 -17.04 7.40 12.99
CA ILE A 55 -16.70 7.14 14.40
C ILE A 55 -15.52 8.00 14.83
N ILE A 56 -14.44 8.04 14.03
CA ILE A 56 -13.26 8.87 14.30
C ILE A 56 -13.64 10.35 14.36
N ARG A 57 -14.42 10.83 13.37
CA ARG A 57 -14.94 12.20 13.34
C ARG A 57 -15.70 12.54 14.61
N GLN A 58 -16.62 11.68 15.05
CA GLN A 58 -17.43 11.92 16.24
C GLN A 58 -16.56 11.94 17.50
N ALA A 59 -15.59 11.03 17.63
CA ALA A 59 -14.70 10.98 18.77
C ALA A 59 -13.68 12.13 18.84
N LYS A 60 -13.40 12.77 17.70
CA LYS A 60 -12.50 13.93 17.56
C LYS A 60 -13.25 15.27 17.52
N SER A 61 -14.59 15.26 17.60
CA SER A 61 -15.37 16.50 17.53
C SER A 61 -15.12 17.39 18.74
N ALA A 62 -15.31 18.70 18.58
CA ALA A 62 -15.14 19.67 19.68
C ALA A 62 -16.10 19.43 20.86
N ASP A 63 -17.24 18.77 20.59
CA ASP A 63 -18.24 18.42 21.58
C ASP A 63 -17.88 17.15 22.38
N ALA A 64 -16.86 16.39 21.96
CA ALA A 64 -16.39 15.22 22.67
C ALA A 64 -15.72 15.63 23.99
N GLN A 65 -16.25 15.14 25.12
CA GLN A 65 -15.75 15.45 26.46
C GLN A 65 -15.46 14.15 27.23
N PRO A 66 -14.18 13.87 27.57
CA PRO A 66 -12.96 14.59 27.15
C PRO A 66 -12.57 14.29 25.70
N PRO A 67 -11.82 15.18 25.04
CA PRO A 67 -11.35 14.95 23.68
C PRO A 67 -10.42 13.74 23.63
N LEU A 68 -10.57 12.93 22.60
CA LEU A 68 -9.74 11.76 22.42
C LEU A 68 -8.27 12.18 22.17
N PRO A 69 -7.29 11.63 22.93
CA PRO A 69 -5.89 12.09 22.90
C PRO A 69 -5.12 11.64 21.65
N PHE A 70 -5.75 10.81 20.81
CA PHE A 70 -5.11 10.15 19.68
C PHE A 70 -5.13 10.98 18.40
N GLU A 71 -4.05 10.89 17.64
CA GLU A 71 -3.93 11.28 16.24
C GLU A 71 -4.07 10.02 15.38
N PHE A 72 -4.76 10.14 14.26
CA PHE A 72 -4.99 9.04 13.34
C PHE A 72 -4.22 9.29 12.05
N LEU A 73 -3.30 8.39 11.72
CA LEU A 73 -2.67 8.33 10.41
C LEU A 73 -3.39 7.26 9.61
N ILE A 74 -4.08 7.67 8.54
CA ILE A 74 -4.86 6.77 7.69
C ILE A 74 -4.18 6.66 6.33
N CYS A 75 -3.71 5.48 6.00
CA CYS A 75 -3.16 5.14 4.68
C CYS A 75 -4.23 4.39 3.88
N SER A 76 -4.49 4.86 2.67
CA SER A 76 -5.55 4.30 1.82
C SER A 76 -5.32 4.64 0.36
N ARG A 77 -5.80 3.80 -0.55
CA ARG A 77 -5.99 4.20 -1.96
C ARG A 77 -7.00 5.35 -2.05
N PRO A 78 -6.88 6.24 -3.06
CA PRO A 78 -7.73 7.42 -3.21
C PRO A 78 -9.11 7.09 -3.82
N GLU A 79 -9.78 6.05 -3.30
CA GLU A 79 -11.09 5.64 -3.79
C GLU A 79 -12.10 6.79 -3.64
N PRO A 80 -12.98 7.03 -4.62
CA PRO A 80 -13.89 8.19 -4.60
C PRO A 80 -14.72 8.31 -3.32
N ARG A 81 -15.08 7.18 -2.70
CA ARG A 81 -15.89 7.13 -1.47
C ARG A 81 -15.09 7.63 -0.27
N ILE A 82 -13.87 7.13 -0.09
CA ILE A 82 -12.95 7.55 0.97
C ILE A 82 -12.63 9.04 0.81
N ARG A 83 -12.32 9.49 -0.41
CA ARG A 83 -12.14 10.92 -0.73
C ARG A 83 -13.37 11.75 -0.36
N ASN A 84 -14.58 11.26 -0.64
CA ASN A 84 -15.81 11.96 -0.30
C ASN A 84 -16.06 12.02 1.21
N ALA A 85 -15.78 10.94 1.95
CA ALA A 85 -15.91 10.92 3.41
C ALA A 85 -14.99 11.94 4.08
N PHE A 86 -13.74 12.07 3.59
CA PHE A 86 -12.81 13.10 4.07
C PHE A 86 -13.20 14.54 3.72
N ARG A 87 -14.11 14.75 2.76
CA ARG A 87 -14.66 16.07 2.42
C ARG A 87 -15.77 16.54 3.36
N HIS A 88 -16.15 15.74 4.36
CA HIS A 88 -17.12 16.16 5.36
C HIS A 88 -16.57 17.36 6.17
N GLU A 89 -17.35 18.44 6.31
CA GLU A 89 -16.92 19.72 6.91
C GLU A 89 -16.19 19.55 8.26
N GLN A 90 -16.77 18.79 9.18
CA GLN A 90 -16.16 18.52 10.50
C GLN A 90 -14.83 17.75 10.44
N LEU A 91 -14.63 16.86 9.46
CA LEU A 91 -13.34 16.17 9.29
C LEU A 91 -12.31 17.10 8.67
N GLN A 92 -12.69 17.93 7.70
CA GLN A 92 -11.78 18.89 7.07
C GLN A 92 -11.16 19.88 8.05
N LEU A 93 -11.84 20.20 9.15
CA LEU A 93 -11.30 21.06 10.22
C LEU A 93 -10.12 20.44 10.98
N ILE A 94 -9.98 19.12 10.94
CA ILE A 94 -8.98 18.36 11.71
C ILE A 94 -8.11 17.45 10.83
N LEU A 95 -8.30 17.49 9.52
CA LEU A 95 -7.64 16.62 8.55
C LEU A 95 -6.48 17.36 7.88
N ASP A 96 -5.33 16.71 7.86
CA ASP A 96 -4.27 16.99 6.89
C ASP A 96 -4.21 15.80 5.91
N CYS A 97 -4.10 16.08 4.61
CA CYS A 97 -4.15 15.06 3.57
C CYS A 97 -3.02 15.29 2.56
N THR A 98 -2.15 14.29 2.45
CA THR A 98 -1.06 14.27 1.47
C THR A 98 -1.32 13.15 0.48
N GLU A 99 -1.52 13.50 -0.79
CA GLU A 99 -1.63 12.52 -1.86
C GLU A 99 -0.23 12.07 -2.29
N LEU A 100 0.03 10.77 -2.20
CA LEU A 100 1.28 10.15 -2.62
C LEU A 100 1.13 9.66 -4.06
N GLY A 101 2.05 10.07 -4.95
CA GLY A 101 2.16 9.50 -6.30
C GLY A 101 1.38 10.20 -7.42
N ASP A 102 0.83 11.40 -7.18
CA ASP A 102 0.21 12.21 -8.25
C ASP A 102 1.27 12.80 -9.22
N SER A 103 2.56 12.70 -8.88
CA SER A 103 3.64 12.92 -9.83
C SER A 103 3.80 11.67 -10.71
N PHE A 104 3.78 11.85 -12.02
CA PHE A 104 4.10 10.85 -13.06
C PHE A 104 5.53 10.24 -12.95
N GLN A 105 6.16 10.28 -11.77
CA GLN A 105 7.53 9.84 -11.49
C GLN A 105 7.64 8.38 -11.07
N SER A 106 6.52 7.69 -10.79
CA SER A 106 6.57 6.26 -10.42
C SER A 106 7.34 5.42 -11.46
N GLY A 107 7.20 5.73 -12.76
CA GLY A 107 7.99 5.07 -13.80
C GLY A 107 9.49 5.34 -13.72
N VAL A 108 9.90 6.55 -13.32
CA VAL A 108 11.31 6.92 -13.11
C VAL A 108 11.89 6.16 -11.93
N ASP A 109 11.16 6.12 -10.82
CA ASP A 109 11.60 5.44 -9.61
C ASP A 109 11.63 3.91 -9.79
N ILE A 110 10.63 3.34 -10.48
CA ILE A 110 10.63 1.92 -10.87
C ILE A 110 11.80 1.62 -11.81
N ALA A 111 12.09 2.48 -12.80
CA ALA A 111 13.21 2.28 -13.71
C ALA A 111 14.55 2.27 -12.97
N LYS A 112 14.71 3.18 -11.99
CA LYS A 112 15.90 3.24 -11.12
C LYS A 112 16.00 1.98 -10.26
N TYR A 113 14.91 1.62 -9.58
CA TYR A 113 14.83 0.41 -8.76
C TYR A 113 15.20 -0.85 -9.54
N LEU A 114 14.62 -1.05 -10.73
CA LEU A 114 14.94 -2.18 -11.59
C LEU A 114 16.43 -2.20 -12.00
N LYS A 115 17.01 -1.06 -12.38
CA LYS A 115 18.42 -0.97 -12.76
C LYS A 115 19.35 -1.37 -11.62
N ASP A 116 19.10 -0.82 -10.43
CA ASP A 116 19.91 -1.09 -9.25
C ASP A 116 19.83 -2.57 -8.85
N GLU A 117 18.62 -3.14 -8.84
CA GLU A 117 18.38 -4.54 -8.45
C GLU A 117 18.90 -5.55 -9.49
N PHE A 118 18.73 -5.30 -10.79
CA PHE A 118 19.32 -6.18 -11.81
C PHE A 118 20.85 -6.18 -11.75
N SER A 119 21.47 -5.03 -11.46
CA SER A 119 22.91 -4.93 -11.24
C SER A 119 23.34 -5.78 -10.04
N MET A 120 22.57 -5.76 -8.94
CA MET A 120 22.82 -6.63 -7.79
C MET A 120 22.64 -8.11 -8.11
N ILE A 121 21.60 -8.49 -8.86
CA ILE A 121 21.38 -9.87 -9.31
C ILE A 121 22.56 -10.36 -10.16
N GLN A 122 23.04 -9.54 -11.10
CA GLN A 122 24.18 -9.89 -11.95
C GLN A 122 25.45 -10.12 -11.12
N GLN A 123 25.73 -9.23 -10.17
CA GLN A 123 26.89 -9.35 -9.28
C GLN A 123 26.79 -10.59 -8.37
N GLY A 124 25.61 -10.85 -7.81
CA GLY A 124 25.36 -11.98 -6.91
C GLY A 124 25.50 -13.35 -7.57
N HIS A 125 25.21 -13.47 -8.88
CA HIS A 125 25.34 -14.71 -9.64
C HIS A 125 26.76 -14.96 -10.20
N GLY A 126 27.67 -14.00 -10.05
CA GLY A 126 29.11 -14.15 -10.30
C GLY A 126 29.44 -14.77 -11.67
N SER A 127 30.20 -15.86 -11.67
CA SER A 127 30.69 -16.51 -12.90
C SER A 127 29.58 -16.97 -13.84
N ALA A 128 28.40 -17.30 -13.33
CA ALA A 128 27.25 -17.69 -14.15
C ALA A 128 26.76 -16.56 -15.06
N MET A 129 27.00 -15.31 -14.67
CA MET A 129 26.62 -14.10 -15.42
C MET A 129 27.83 -13.36 -16.02
N ALA A 130 29.05 -13.91 -15.93
CA ALA A 130 30.28 -13.25 -16.38
C ALA A 130 30.35 -12.99 -17.90
N HIS A 131 29.58 -13.74 -18.69
CA HIS A 131 29.50 -13.58 -20.15
C HIS A 131 28.40 -12.60 -20.58
N VAL A 132 27.59 -12.10 -19.63
CA VAL A 132 26.48 -11.18 -19.87
C VAL A 132 27.00 -9.75 -19.83
N ALA A 133 26.48 -8.88 -20.70
CA ALA A 133 26.88 -7.48 -20.77
C ALA A 133 26.70 -6.74 -19.43
N GLN A 134 27.57 -5.78 -19.14
CA GLN A 134 27.53 -5.02 -17.88
C GLN A 134 26.27 -4.16 -17.72
N ASP A 135 25.63 -3.80 -18.83
CA ASP A 135 24.41 -3.00 -18.85
C ASP A 135 23.14 -3.87 -18.81
N TRP A 136 23.26 -5.18 -18.55
CA TRP A 136 22.13 -6.10 -18.48
C TRP A 136 21.06 -5.64 -17.47
N PRO A 137 19.76 -5.76 -17.82
CA PRO A 137 19.19 -6.33 -19.04
C PRO A 137 19.12 -5.37 -20.25
N GLY A 138 19.69 -4.18 -20.14
CA GLY A 138 19.63 -3.14 -21.16
C GLY A 138 18.44 -2.23 -20.95
N ASN A 139 18.60 -0.95 -21.33
CA ASN A 139 17.60 0.08 -21.04
C ASN A 139 16.25 -0.19 -21.72
N HIS A 140 16.22 -0.83 -22.89
CA HIS A 140 14.98 -1.19 -23.57
C HIS A 140 14.12 -2.15 -22.75
N ILE A 141 14.72 -3.20 -22.18
CA ILE A 141 14.02 -4.16 -21.32
C ILE A 141 13.54 -3.49 -20.04
N ILE A 142 14.36 -2.60 -19.44
CA ILE A 142 13.92 -1.82 -18.28
C ILE A 142 12.66 -1.01 -18.59
N GLN A 143 12.63 -0.28 -19.71
CA GLN A 143 11.45 0.50 -20.09
C GLN A 143 10.22 -0.37 -20.35
N GLN A 144 10.41 -1.55 -20.95
CA GLN A 144 9.32 -2.51 -21.14
C GLN A 144 8.75 -2.99 -19.80
N LEU A 145 9.59 -3.30 -18.81
CA LEU A 145 9.16 -3.71 -17.47
C LEU A 145 8.50 -2.56 -16.70
N VAL A 146 8.98 -1.32 -16.86
CA VAL A 146 8.34 -0.11 -16.30
C VAL A 146 6.94 0.07 -16.86
N GLN A 147 6.77 -0.12 -18.17
CA GLN A 147 5.46 -0.02 -18.82
C GLN A 147 4.51 -1.09 -18.28
N ARG A 148 4.95 -2.35 -18.20
CA ARG A 148 4.16 -3.47 -17.65
C ARG A 148 3.83 -3.28 -16.17
N ALA A 149 4.71 -2.64 -15.41
CA ALA A 149 4.46 -2.34 -14.01
C ALA A 149 3.28 -1.40 -13.79
N CYS A 150 2.94 -0.55 -14.77
CA CYS A 150 1.82 0.41 -14.67
C CYS A 150 1.87 1.25 -13.36
N GLY A 151 3.07 1.66 -12.95
CA GLY A 151 3.29 2.40 -11.70
C GLY A 151 3.30 1.56 -10.42
N GLN A 152 3.11 0.25 -10.51
CA GLN A 152 3.05 -0.66 -9.37
C GLN A 152 4.43 -1.28 -9.06
N PHE A 153 5.05 -0.85 -7.96
CA PHE A 153 6.33 -1.42 -7.49
C PHE A 153 6.25 -2.92 -7.20
N VAL A 154 5.08 -3.42 -6.80
CA VAL A 154 4.88 -4.84 -6.54
C VAL A 154 5.13 -5.71 -7.77
N TYR A 155 4.83 -5.22 -8.98
CA TYR A 155 5.20 -5.90 -10.23
C TYR A 155 6.72 -6.03 -10.34
N ALA A 156 7.43 -4.90 -10.22
CA ALA A 156 8.89 -4.86 -10.34
C ALA A 156 9.57 -5.75 -9.31
N ALA A 157 9.16 -5.66 -8.04
CA ALA A 157 9.69 -6.48 -6.95
C ALA A 157 9.44 -7.97 -7.19
N THR A 158 8.27 -8.35 -7.71
CA THR A 158 7.93 -9.74 -8.01
C THR A 158 8.77 -10.28 -9.16
N VAL A 159 8.95 -9.51 -10.24
CA VAL A 159 9.85 -9.87 -11.36
C VAL A 159 11.27 -10.08 -10.85
N LEU A 160 11.81 -9.13 -10.07
CA LEU A 160 13.18 -9.21 -9.55
C LEU A 160 13.37 -10.39 -8.62
N LYS A 161 12.42 -10.65 -7.72
CA LYS A 161 12.44 -11.82 -6.82
C LYS A 161 12.45 -13.12 -7.61
N TYR A 162 11.66 -13.22 -8.68
CA TYR A 162 11.66 -14.40 -9.54
C TYR A 162 12.97 -14.54 -10.31
N VAL A 163 13.44 -13.48 -10.95
CA VAL A 163 14.66 -13.50 -11.77
C VAL A 163 15.92 -13.72 -10.94
N GLY A 164 15.97 -13.19 -9.71
CA GLY A 164 17.13 -13.25 -8.82
C GLY A 164 17.28 -14.56 -8.01
N ASP A 165 16.46 -15.57 -8.25
CA ASP A 165 16.59 -16.86 -7.57
C ASP A 165 17.86 -17.61 -7.99
N TYR A 166 18.77 -17.80 -7.04
CA TYR A 166 20.06 -18.48 -7.20
C TYR A 166 19.99 -19.91 -7.77
N ARG A 167 18.82 -20.55 -7.76
CA ARG A 167 18.65 -21.92 -8.30
C ARG A 167 18.50 -21.95 -9.82
N ALA A 168 18.35 -20.81 -10.48
CA ALA A 168 18.15 -20.70 -11.91
C ALA A 168 19.02 -19.61 -12.54
N LEU A 169 19.12 -19.62 -13.87
CA LEU A 169 19.82 -18.57 -14.60
C LEU A 169 18.91 -17.33 -14.73
N PRO A 170 19.35 -16.14 -14.27
CA PRO A 170 18.55 -14.91 -14.35
C PRO A 170 18.14 -14.55 -15.78
N THR A 171 19.00 -14.78 -16.76
CA THR A 171 18.73 -14.52 -18.18
C THR A 171 17.56 -15.36 -18.71
N GLU A 172 17.46 -16.63 -18.32
CA GLU A 172 16.38 -17.52 -18.75
C GLU A 172 15.06 -17.16 -18.06
N ARG A 173 15.09 -16.85 -16.76
CA ARG A 173 13.90 -16.39 -16.04
C ARG A 173 13.37 -15.06 -16.58
N LEU A 174 14.27 -14.13 -16.90
CA LEU A 174 13.88 -12.86 -17.50
C LEU A 174 13.20 -13.09 -18.86
N LYS A 175 13.70 -14.01 -19.70
CA LYS A 175 13.03 -14.36 -20.97
C LYS A 175 11.63 -14.89 -20.75
N ILE A 176 11.40 -15.71 -19.71
CA ILE A 176 10.06 -16.20 -19.36
C ILE A 176 9.13 -15.01 -19.10
N ILE A 177 9.54 -14.06 -18.25
CA ILE A 177 8.76 -12.84 -17.96
C ILE A 177 8.47 -12.06 -19.24
N LEU A 178 9.47 -11.84 -20.11
CA LEU A 178 9.30 -11.06 -21.32
C LEU A 178 8.35 -11.71 -22.34
N ASN A 179 8.31 -13.04 -22.38
CA ASN A 179 7.43 -13.81 -23.27
C ASN A 179 5.99 -13.94 -22.76
N VAL A 180 5.69 -13.51 -21.53
CA VAL A 180 4.32 -13.39 -21.05
C VAL A 180 3.58 -12.37 -21.90
N THR A 181 2.45 -12.79 -22.46
CA THR A 181 1.56 -11.95 -23.24
C THR A 181 0.19 -11.94 -22.59
N VAL A 182 -0.35 -10.73 -22.40
CA VAL A 182 -1.70 -10.54 -21.89
C VAL A 182 -2.70 -10.88 -23.01
N PRO A 183 -3.63 -11.82 -22.80
CA PRO A 183 -4.72 -12.05 -23.75
C PRO A 183 -5.60 -10.80 -23.91
N GLU A 184 -6.06 -10.49 -25.13
CA GLU A 184 -6.89 -9.30 -25.40
C GLU A 184 -8.18 -9.21 -24.57
N TYR A 185 -8.68 -10.36 -24.08
CA TYR A 185 -9.91 -10.46 -23.28
C TYR A 185 -9.65 -10.65 -21.78
N PHE A 186 -8.43 -10.40 -21.31
CA PHE A 186 -8.11 -10.54 -19.88
C PHE A 186 -8.64 -9.33 -19.11
N ASP A 187 -9.81 -9.52 -18.48
CA ASP A 187 -10.51 -8.48 -17.72
C ASP A 187 -9.85 -8.29 -16.35
N SER A 188 -8.86 -7.40 -16.31
CA SER A 188 -8.18 -6.98 -15.09
C SER A 188 -7.73 -5.52 -15.20
N PRO A 189 -7.82 -4.73 -14.11
CA PRO A 189 -7.25 -3.38 -14.07
C PRO A 189 -5.71 -3.38 -14.19
N TYR A 190 -5.04 -4.50 -13.86
CA TYR A 190 -3.58 -4.65 -13.91
C TYR A 190 -3.22 -6.02 -14.52
N PRO A 191 -3.46 -6.22 -15.82
CA PRO A 191 -3.42 -7.55 -16.42
C PRO A 191 -2.02 -8.18 -16.43
N ASP A 192 -0.97 -7.36 -16.62
CA ASP A 192 0.42 -7.83 -16.51
C ASP A 192 0.77 -8.30 -15.09
N LEU A 193 0.26 -7.63 -14.05
CA LEU A 193 0.50 -7.99 -12.65
C LEU A 193 -0.21 -9.29 -12.28
N ASP A 194 -1.49 -9.41 -12.64
CA ASP A 194 -2.28 -10.60 -12.31
C ASP A 194 -1.73 -11.85 -13.01
N LEU A 195 -1.33 -11.74 -14.28
CA LEU A 195 -0.66 -12.85 -14.98
C LEU A 195 0.69 -13.18 -14.36
N LEU A 196 1.46 -12.17 -13.96
CA LEU A 196 2.73 -12.39 -13.27
C LEU A 196 2.53 -13.22 -12.00
N TYR A 197 1.50 -12.91 -11.21
CA TYR A 197 1.14 -13.68 -10.02
C TYR A 197 0.75 -15.13 -10.37
N MET A 198 -0.11 -15.32 -11.37
CA MET A 198 -0.54 -16.65 -11.81
C MET A 198 0.61 -17.53 -12.35
N LEU A 199 1.69 -16.91 -12.82
CA LEU A 199 2.83 -17.62 -13.41
C LEU A 199 3.91 -17.98 -12.39
N ILE A 200 4.01 -17.22 -11.29
CA ILE A 200 5.16 -17.28 -10.37
C ILE A 200 4.77 -17.81 -8.98
N LEU A 201 3.50 -17.66 -8.58
CA LEU A 201 2.94 -18.24 -7.36
C LEU A 201 2.20 -19.55 -7.66
#